data_AF-A0A554FU63-F1
#
_entry.id   AF-A0A554FU63-F1
#
_cell.length_a   1.000
_cell.length_b   1.000
_cell.length_c   1.000
_cell.angle_alpha   90.00
_cell.angle_beta   90.00
_cell.angle_gamma   90.00
#
_symmetry.space_group_name_H-M   'P 1'
#
loop_
_entity.id
_entity.type
_entity.pdbx_description
1 polymer ?
#
loop_
_entity_poly.entity_id
_entity_poly.type
_entity_poly.pdbx_seq_one_letter_code
_entity_poly.pdbx_strand_id
1 'polypeptide(L)'
;MIHSDEKVLQMARSLLPSKNREAARKERAVANRTARREARRELETWLRYGDMEADAPPNAPWRKGEIELMVYGRRAADKVAPFIRWATARTRDMPHQAREGYVRGILPPGVIGRHAWSHLRQENAFTDPNEIEASREHWRYQRLRVLKRERREMADALRELLLQPEGLDTLNLFLRDCTALWASRPSRLAWIRGMPPPPPRPLYGPHDLYPFLDSIKLEARGASFLSWGRLESPASWVRLFLQRLKEHRGRLPALRATLEAEGVLTPLRPPWPPPQRAGAAGATWAPFSSLTTRVAP
;
A
#
# COMPACT_ATOMS: atom_id res chain seq x y z
N MET A 1 -5.93 -7.09 52.77
CA MET A 1 -6.62 -6.41 51.64
C MET A 1 -5.74 -5.21 51.29
N ILE A 2 -5.00 -5.23 50.19
CA ILE A 2 -3.99 -4.20 49.88
C ILE A 2 -4.73 -2.94 49.41
N HIS A 3 -4.51 -1.81 50.11
CA HIS A 3 -5.15 -0.53 49.85
C HIS A 3 -4.70 0.10 48.51
N SER A 4 -5.50 1.05 48.01
CA SER A 4 -5.42 1.60 46.64
C SER A 4 -4.01 1.99 46.19
N ASP A 5 -3.24 2.64 47.04
CA ASP A 5 -1.98 3.29 46.64
C ASP A 5 -0.83 2.29 46.52
N GLU A 6 -0.83 1.26 47.36
CA GLU A 6 0.13 0.16 47.27
C GLU A 6 -0.13 -0.73 46.06
N LYS A 7 -1.40 -0.90 45.67
CA LYS A 7 -1.78 -1.56 44.41
C LYS A 7 -1.35 -0.75 43.19
N VAL A 8 -1.39 0.57 43.26
CA VAL A 8 -0.92 1.46 42.19
C VAL A 8 0.60 1.40 42.05
N LEU A 9 1.33 1.39 43.17
CA LEU A 9 2.78 1.19 43.17
C LEU A 9 3.16 -0.19 42.65
N GLN A 10 2.43 -1.24 43.03
CA GLN A 10 2.61 -2.58 42.46
C GLN A 10 2.31 -2.62 40.96
N MET A 11 1.25 -1.93 40.51
CA MET A 11 0.94 -1.82 39.09
C MET A 11 2.04 -1.09 38.31
N ALA A 12 2.54 0.04 38.83
CA ALA A 12 3.65 0.77 38.24
C ALA A 12 4.96 -0.04 38.24
N ARG A 13 5.22 -0.85 39.28
CA ARG A 13 6.36 -1.79 39.33
C ARG A 13 6.16 -2.99 38.39
N SER A 14 4.91 -3.39 38.16
CA SER A 14 4.51 -4.47 37.25
C SER A 14 4.49 -4.07 35.77
N LEU A 15 4.89 -2.82 35.46
CA LEU A 15 5.24 -2.37 34.11
C LEU A 15 6.51 -3.10 33.66
N LEU A 16 6.34 -4.41 33.46
CA LEU A 16 7.37 -5.28 33.01
C LEU A 16 7.76 -4.84 31.62
N PRO A 17 9.06 -4.75 31.35
CA PRO A 17 9.53 -4.52 30.01
C PRO A 17 8.99 -5.59 29.05
N SER A 18 8.56 -5.18 27.86
CA SER A 18 8.02 -6.01 26.78
C SER A 18 8.60 -7.43 26.69
N LYS A 19 7.70 -8.41 26.49
CA LYS A 19 8.07 -9.80 26.14
C LYS A 19 8.88 -9.90 24.84
N ASN A 20 8.84 -8.87 23.99
CA ASN A 20 9.51 -8.83 22.69
C ASN A 20 10.92 -8.21 22.76
N ARG A 21 11.54 -8.12 23.94
CA ARG A 21 12.91 -7.60 24.08
C ARG A 21 13.94 -8.34 23.22
N GLU A 22 13.86 -9.66 23.16
CA GLU A 22 14.79 -10.46 22.37
C GLU A 22 14.58 -10.25 20.86
N ALA A 23 13.32 -10.27 20.41
CA ALA A 23 12.96 -9.96 19.03
C ALA A 23 13.41 -8.55 18.64
N ALA A 24 13.15 -7.54 19.47
CA ALA A 24 13.58 -6.17 19.22
C ALA A 24 15.12 -6.02 19.17
N ARG A 25 15.87 -6.78 19.97
CA ARG A 25 17.34 -6.81 19.85
C ARG A 25 17.80 -7.40 18.52
N LYS A 26 17.15 -8.49 18.07
CA LYS A 26 17.41 -9.11 16.76
C LYS A 26 17.07 -8.15 15.62
N GLU A 27 15.89 -7.53 15.64
CA GLU A 27 15.46 -6.52 14.66
C GLU A 27 16.42 -5.33 14.61
N ARG A 28 16.85 -4.79 15.77
CA ARG A 28 17.86 -3.72 15.82
C ARG A 28 19.18 -4.14 15.20
N ALA A 29 19.62 -5.37 15.43
CA ALA A 29 20.85 -5.89 14.86
C ALA A 29 20.74 -6.04 13.34
N VAL A 30 19.59 -6.50 12.84
CA VAL A 30 19.28 -6.59 11.42
C VAL A 30 19.29 -5.20 10.78
N ALA A 31 18.50 -4.25 11.29
CA ALA A 31 18.44 -2.87 10.78
C ALA A 31 19.82 -2.22 10.72
N ASN A 32 20.64 -2.38 11.78
CA ASN A 32 22.01 -1.85 11.78
C ASN A 32 22.92 -2.56 10.77
N ARG A 33 22.75 -3.88 10.53
CA ARG A 33 23.53 -4.62 9.52
C ARG A 33 23.14 -4.18 8.11
N THR A 34 21.85 -4.02 7.84
CA THR A 34 21.32 -3.53 6.56
C THR A 34 21.85 -2.14 6.27
N ALA A 35 21.69 -1.19 7.21
CA ALA A 35 22.19 0.17 7.06
C ALA A 35 23.72 0.22 6.81
N ARG A 36 24.51 -0.63 7.48
CA ARG A 36 25.96 -0.72 7.22
C ARG A 36 26.27 -1.27 5.83
N ARG A 37 25.51 -2.24 5.33
CA ARG A 37 25.71 -2.81 3.98
C ARG A 37 25.38 -1.79 2.92
N GLU A 38 24.31 -1.03 3.09
CA GLU A 38 23.89 0.03 2.16
C GLU A 38 24.90 1.16 2.14
N ALA A 39 25.32 1.68 3.30
CA ALA A 39 26.36 2.69 3.38
C ALA A 39 27.67 2.24 2.70
N ARG A 40 28.04 0.96 2.84
CA ARG A 40 29.21 0.39 2.13
C ARG A 40 29.03 0.34 0.62
N ARG A 41 27.84 -0.06 0.14
CA ARG A 41 27.53 -0.08 -1.31
C ARG A 41 27.52 1.32 -1.90
N GLU A 42 26.99 2.29 -1.19
CA GLU A 42 27.01 3.71 -1.59
C GLU A 42 28.46 4.21 -1.65
N LEU A 43 29.27 3.97 -0.62
CA LEU A 43 30.70 4.29 -0.62
C LEU A 43 31.46 3.62 -1.77
N GLU A 44 31.19 2.34 -2.04
CA GLU A 44 31.82 1.61 -3.16
C GLU A 44 31.41 2.20 -4.51
N THR A 45 30.14 2.59 -4.65
CA THR A 45 29.61 3.27 -5.84
C THR A 45 30.32 4.61 -6.03
N TRP A 46 30.44 5.41 -4.98
CA TRP A 46 31.14 6.68 -4.97
C TRP A 46 32.60 6.55 -5.36
N LEU A 47 33.33 5.62 -4.73
CA LEU A 47 34.73 5.35 -5.05
C LEU A 47 34.92 4.86 -6.49
N ARG A 48 33.95 4.13 -7.05
CA ARG A 48 34.00 3.63 -8.42
C ARG A 48 33.74 4.72 -9.47
N TYR A 49 32.87 5.70 -9.19
CA TYR A 49 32.50 6.74 -10.14
C TYR A 49 33.28 8.05 -9.98
N GLY A 50 34.14 8.18 -8.96
CA GLY A 50 35.10 9.28 -8.84
C GLY A 50 34.47 10.66 -8.63
N ASP A 51 33.17 10.69 -8.31
CA ASP A 51 32.41 11.93 -8.15
C ASP A 51 32.70 12.54 -6.77
N MET A 52 33.78 13.33 -6.69
CA MET A 52 34.22 13.99 -5.47
C MET A 52 33.37 15.21 -5.09
N GLU A 53 32.44 15.64 -5.95
CA GLU A 53 31.52 16.75 -5.69
C GLU A 53 30.13 16.29 -5.19
N ALA A 54 29.85 14.99 -5.18
CA ALA A 54 28.62 14.48 -4.60
C ALA A 54 28.62 14.68 -3.07
N ASP A 55 27.65 15.42 -2.55
CA ASP A 55 27.45 15.60 -1.10
C ASP A 55 27.19 14.26 -0.40
N ALA A 56 27.83 14.06 0.76
CA ALA A 56 27.63 12.86 1.59
C ALA A 56 26.13 12.66 1.83
N PRO A 57 25.53 11.49 1.50
CA PRO A 57 24.11 11.32 1.69
C PRO A 57 23.78 11.55 3.16
N PRO A 58 22.75 12.34 3.48
CA PRO A 58 22.36 12.59 4.85
C PRO A 58 22.12 11.24 5.52
N ASN A 59 22.77 11.00 6.67
CA ASN A 59 22.69 9.77 7.47
C ASN A 59 21.44 8.92 7.19
N ALA A 60 21.59 7.81 6.48
CA ALA A 60 20.61 6.73 6.23
C ALA A 60 19.17 7.06 6.67
N PRO A 61 18.38 7.87 5.93
CA PRO A 61 17.04 8.32 6.34
C PRO A 61 16.09 7.15 6.64
N TRP A 62 16.30 6.00 5.99
CA TRP A 62 15.56 4.76 6.22
C TRP A 62 15.78 4.14 7.61
N ARG A 63 16.97 4.30 8.20
CA ARG A 63 17.30 3.79 9.55
C ARG A 63 16.38 4.39 10.61
N LYS A 64 15.99 5.65 10.43
CA LYS A 64 15.08 6.34 11.36
C LYS A 64 13.71 5.67 11.36
N GLY A 65 13.15 5.40 10.18
CA GLY A 65 11.85 4.73 10.03
C GLY A 65 11.82 3.30 10.59
N GLU A 66 12.82 2.47 10.26
CA GLU A 66 12.88 1.09 10.77
C GLU A 66 13.04 1.03 12.29
N ILE A 67 13.89 1.90 12.86
CA ILE A 67 14.07 1.98 14.31
C ILE A 67 12.79 2.49 14.96
N GLU A 68 12.11 3.48 14.39
CA GLU A 68 10.83 3.99 14.89
C GLU A 68 9.76 2.89 14.89
N LEU A 69 9.65 2.10 13.82
CA LEU A 69 8.73 0.96 13.73
C LEU A 69 9.04 -0.12 14.76
N MET A 70 10.32 -0.47 14.93
CA MET A 70 10.78 -1.41 15.96
C MET A 70 10.45 -0.90 17.37
N VAL A 71 10.70 0.39 17.65
CA VAL A 71 10.37 1.01 18.93
C VAL A 71 8.86 0.99 19.16
N TYR A 72 8.06 1.32 18.14
CA TYR A 72 6.61 1.26 18.17
C TYR A 72 6.11 -0.16 18.47
N GLY A 73 6.58 -1.17 17.72
CA GLY A 73 6.19 -2.57 17.92
C GLY A 73 6.59 -3.09 19.31
N ARG A 74 7.76 -2.69 19.82
CA ARG A 74 8.19 -3.01 21.19
C ARG A 74 7.25 -2.41 22.22
N ARG A 75 6.91 -1.13 22.07
CA ARG A 75 6.00 -0.39 22.97
C ARG A 75 4.59 -0.97 22.94
N ALA A 76 4.07 -1.33 21.77
CA ALA A 76 2.77 -1.99 21.62
C ALA A 76 2.72 -3.34 22.36
N ALA A 77 3.86 -4.01 22.52
CA ALA A 77 3.98 -5.25 23.28
C ALA A 77 4.28 -5.04 24.79
N ASP A 78 4.40 -3.80 25.26
CA ASP A 78 4.51 -3.52 26.69
C ASP A 78 3.15 -3.77 27.37
N LYS A 79 3.19 -4.36 28.57
CA LYS A 79 1.97 -4.65 29.36
C LYS A 79 1.47 -3.42 30.12
N VAL A 80 1.35 -2.28 29.44
CA VAL A 80 0.96 -1.00 30.03
C VAL A 80 -0.55 -0.77 30.07
N ALA A 81 -1.33 -1.55 29.32
CA ALA A 81 -2.77 -1.35 29.17
C ALA A 81 -3.56 -1.32 30.50
N PRO A 82 -3.29 -2.19 31.51
CA PRO A 82 -3.98 -2.09 32.80
C PRO A 82 -3.69 -0.77 33.53
N PHE A 83 -2.45 -0.29 33.48
CA PHE A 83 -2.04 0.98 34.07
C PHE A 83 -2.69 2.16 33.35
N ILE A 84 -2.73 2.14 32.01
CA ILE A 84 -3.41 3.16 31.20
C ILE A 84 -4.89 3.26 31.56
N ARG A 85 -5.61 2.12 31.60
CA ARG A 85 -7.03 2.10 31.95
C ARG A 85 -7.29 2.65 33.35
N TRP A 86 -6.47 2.26 34.33
CA TRP A 86 -6.58 2.77 35.68
C TRP A 86 -6.34 4.28 35.75
N ALA A 87 -5.25 4.77 35.14
CA ALA A 87 -4.91 6.20 35.19
C ALA A 87 -6.00 7.04 34.55
N THR A 88 -6.45 6.66 33.35
CA THR A 88 -7.55 7.33 32.63
C THR A 88 -8.84 7.34 33.44
N ALA A 89 -9.21 6.22 34.07
CA ALA A 89 -10.41 6.16 34.91
C ALA A 89 -10.27 7.04 36.16
N ARG A 90 -9.09 7.03 36.79
CA ARG A 90 -8.84 7.77 38.03
C ARG A 90 -8.81 9.28 37.83
N THR A 91 -8.34 9.75 36.69
CA THR A 91 -8.23 11.18 36.36
C THR A 91 -9.39 11.71 35.51
N ARG A 92 -10.41 10.90 35.22
CA ARG A 92 -11.49 11.26 34.30
C ARG A 92 -12.21 12.55 34.72
N ASP A 93 -12.43 12.72 36.01
CA ASP A 93 -13.21 13.84 36.56
C ASP A 93 -12.30 15.04 36.92
N MET A 94 -11.00 14.94 36.64
CA MET A 94 -10.03 16.04 36.85
C MET A 94 -9.90 16.93 35.61
N PRO A 95 -9.66 18.24 35.78
CA PRO A 95 -9.27 19.13 34.69
C PRO A 95 -8.03 18.60 33.96
N HIS A 96 -7.99 18.73 32.63
CA HIS A 96 -6.92 18.18 31.80
C HIS A 96 -5.52 18.58 32.30
N GLN A 97 -5.32 19.86 32.63
CA GLN A 97 -4.03 20.39 33.10
C GLN A 97 -3.57 19.76 34.42
N ALA A 98 -4.50 19.30 35.26
CA ALA A 98 -4.20 18.69 36.56
C ALA A 98 -3.85 17.20 36.47
N ARG A 99 -4.25 16.52 35.38
CA ARG A 99 -4.09 15.06 35.23
C ARG A 99 -2.63 14.62 35.21
N GLU A 100 -1.80 15.37 34.47
CA GLU A 100 -0.38 15.10 34.36
C GLU A 100 0.31 15.20 35.72
N GLY A 101 0.09 16.29 36.46
CA GLY A 101 0.67 16.50 37.79
C GLY A 101 0.27 15.38 38.76
N TYR A 102 -1.02 15.02 38.78
CA TYR A 102 -1.52 13.94 39.63
C TYR A 102 -0.83 12.60 39.34
N VAL A 103 -0.79 12.18 38.08
CA VAL A 103 -0.20 10.87 37.74
C VAL A 103 1.31 10.87 37.94
N ARG A 104 2.01 11.95 37.55
CA ARG A 104 3.46 12.06 37.77
C ARG A 104 3.83 12.02 39.24
N GLY A 105 3.01 12.56 40.13
CA GLY A 105 3.24 12.49 41.58
C GLY A 105 3.16 11.09 42.16
N ILE A 106 2.45 10.17 41.51
CA ILE A 106 2.27 8.78 41.96
C ILE A 106 3.29 7.83 41.33
N LEU A 107 3.78 8.17 40.14
CA LEU A 107 4.77 7.34 39.44
C LEU A 107 6.11 7.33 40.18
N PRO A 108 6.77 6.17 40.29
CA PRO A 108 8.08 6.09 40.92
C PRO A 108 9.10 6.93 40.15
N PRO A 109 10.02 7.64 40.82
CA PRO A 109 11.05 8.40 40.15
C PRO A 109 11.97 7.47 39.32
N GLY A 110 12.55 8.02 38.25
CA GLY A 110 13.51 7.30 37.42
C GLY A 110 12.94 6.68 36.15
N VAL A 111 13.61 5.63 35.64
CA VAL A 111 13.37 5.10 34.29
C VAL A 111 11.99 4.45 34.16
N ILE A 112 11.53 3.73 35.19
CA ILE A 112 10.24 3.02 35.15
C ILE A 112 9.08 4.02 35.08
N GLY A 113 9.06 5.04 35.97
CA GLY A 113 8.04 6.09 35.93
C GLY A 113 8.08 6.90 34.64
N ARG A 114 9.27 7.27 34.14
CA ARG A 114 9.39 7.97 32.84
C ARG A 114 8.86 7.12 31.68
N HIS A 115 9.13 5.81 31.68
CA HIS A 115 8.62 4.89 30.65
C HIS A 115 7.09 4.76 30.74
N ALA A 116 6.55 4.59 31.95
CA ALA A 116 5.10 4.57 32.21
C ALA A 116 4.42 5.83 31.70
N TRP A 117 4.97 6.99 32.05
CA TRP A 117 4.48 8.29 31.62
C TRP A 117 4.52 8.46 30.10
N SER A 118 5.57 7.95 29.45
CA SER A 118 5.70 8.05 27.99
C SER A 118 4.57 7.34 27.23
N HIS A 119 3.97 6.29 27.82
CA HIS A 119 2.79 5.62 27.26
C HIS A 119 1.53 6.44 27.51
N LEU A 120 1.32 6.95 28.73
CA LEU A 120 0.15 7.77 29.07
C LEU A 120 0.07 9.07 28.28
N ARG A 121 1.20 9.72 28.04
CA ARG A 121 1.25 10.97 27.25
C ARG A 121 0.74 10.78 25.82
N GLN A 122 0.73 9.55 25.30
CA GLN A 122 0.21 9.25 23.96
C GLN A 122 -1.30 8.96 23.95
N GLU A 123 -1.92 8.89 25.12
CA GLU A 123 -3.35 8.62 25.25
C GLU A 123 -4.17 9.91 25.15
N ASN A 124 -5.32 9.83 24.49
CA ASN A 124 -6.22 10.97 24.30
C ASN A 124 -6.67 11.61 25.62
N ALA A 125 -6.67 10.86 26.73
CA ALA A 125 -7.05 11.37 28.05
C ALA A 125 -6.04 12.33 28.67
N PHE A 126 -4.81 12.35 28.17
CA PHE A 126 -3.67 13.15 28.66
C PHE A 126 -3.03 14.02 27.57
N THR A 127 -3.60 14.02 26.37
CA THR A 127 -3.19 14.90 25.27
C THR A 127 -4.21 16.02 25.16
N ASP A 128 -3.75 17.26 25.00
CA ASP A 128 -4.64 18.41 24.84
C ASP A 128 -5.57 18.17 23.63
N PRO A 129 -6.91 18.31 23.77
CA PRO A 129 -7.84 18.20 22.65
C PRO A 129 -7.42 19.02 21.42
N ASN A 130 -6.88 20.22 21.63
CA ASN A 130 -6.39 21.09 20.55
C ASN A 130 -5.16 20.50 19.86
N GLU A 131 -4.24 19.89 20.60
CA GLU A 131 -3.08 19.19 20.04
C GLU A 131 -3.50 17.94 19.25
N ILE A 132 -4.51 17.20 19.74
CA ILE A 132 -5.08 16.05 19.04
C ILE A 132 -5.69 16.51 17.71
N GLU A 133 -6.48 17.57 17.72
CA GLU A 133 -7.11 18.11 16.52
C GLU A 133 -6.07 18.63 15.53
N ALA A 134 -5.13 19.47 15.98
CA ALA A 134 -4.03 19.96 15.15
C ALA A 134 -3.19 18.81 14.57
N SER A 135 -2.92 17.76 15.36
CA SER A 135 -2.22 16.57 14.88
C SER A 135 -3.05 15.83 13.82
N ARG A 136 -4.36 15.65 14.04
CA ARG A 136 -5.26 15.01 13.07
C ARG A 136 -5.33 15.80 11.77
N GLU A 137 -5.44 17.12 11.85
CA GLU A 137 -5.43 18.01 10.69
C GLU A 137 -4.09 17.95 9.95
N HIS A 138 -2.97 18.00 10.67
CA HIS A 138 -1.65 17.83 10.09
C HIS A 138 -1.53 16.49 9.37
N TRP A 139 -1.95 15.39 9.99
CA TRP A 139 -1.95 14.06 9.36
C TRP A 139 -2.87 13.99 8.15
N ARG A 140 -4.07 14.59 8.21
CA ARG A 140 -4.98 14.69 7.05
C ARG A 140 -4.32 15.46 5.92
N TYR A 141 -3.72 16.61 6.21
CA TYR A 141 -3.04 17.43 5.23
C TYR A 141 -1.86 16.70 4.58
N GLN A 142 -0.97 16.11 5.38
CA GLN A 142 0.15 15.31 4.85
C GLN A 142 -0.33 14.14 4.00
N ARG A 143 -1.37 13.44 4.45
CA ARG A 143 -1.96 12.33 3.69
C ARG A 143 -2.52 12.81 2.35
N LEU A 144 -3.29 13.90 2.33
CA LEU A 144 -3.83 14.47 1.10
C LEU A 144 -2.72 14.92 0.15
N ARG A 145 -1.62 15.49 0.67
CA ARG A 145 -0.46 15.85 -0.15
C ARG A 145 0.19 14.63 -0.80
N VAL A 146 0.43 13.57 -0.03
CA VAL A 146 0.99 12.32 -0.55
C VAL A 146 0.07 11.73 -1.61
N LEU A 147 -1.23 11.61 -1.32
CA LEU A 147 -2.21 11.10 -2.28
C LEU A 147 -2.28 11.93 -3.56
N LYS A 148 -2.23 13.27 -3.45
CA LYS A 148 -2.21 14.17 -4.60
C LYS A 148 -0.96 13.97 -5.45
N ARG A 149 0.20 13.78 -4.82
CA ARG A 149 1.47 13.49 -5.50
C ARG A 149 1.42 12.13 -6.19
N GLU A 150 1.02 11.08 -5.48
CA GLU A 150 0.87 9.73 -6.05
C GLU A 150 -0.12 9.71 -7.22
N ARG A 151 -1.26 10.41 -7.09
CA ARG A 151 -2.26 10.55 -8.16
C ARG A 151 -1.66 11.19 -9.41
N ARG A 152 -0.85 12.24 -9.25
CA ARG A 152 -0.15 12.89 -10.36
C ARG A 152 0.87 11.96 -11.00
N GLU A 153 1.72 11.32 -10.21
CA GLU A 153 2.74 10.38 -10.70
C GLU A 153 2.10 9.21 -11.47
N MET A 154 1.00 8.65 -10.97
CA MET A 154 0.23 7.63 -11.69
C MET A 154 -0.38 8.16 -12.99
N ALA A 155 -0.94 9.37 -12.98
CA ALA A 155 -1.52 9.97 -14.18
C ALA A 155 -0.46 10.20 -15.26
N ASP A 156 0.73 10.67 -14.89
CA ASP A 156 1.83 10.90 -15.81
C ASP A 156 2.33 9.57 -16.41
N ALA A 157 2.52 8.54 -15.59
CA ALA A 157 2.92 7.21 -16.07
C ALA A 157 1.85 6.55 -16.98
N LEU A 158 0.56 6.75 -16.68
CA LEU A 158 -0.52 6.28 -17.54
C LEU A 158 -0.57 7.04 -18.87
N ARG A 159 -0.25 8.35 -18.89
CA ARG A 159 -0.13 9.10 -20.15
C ARG A 159 0.97 8.52 -21.03
N GLU A 160 2.13 8.25 -20.46
CA GLU A 160 3.24 7.62 -21.19
C GLU A 160 2.85 6.26 -21.75
N LEU A 161 2.14 5.43 -20.96
CA LEU A 161 1.63 4.15 -21.41
C LEU A 161 0.64 4.29 -22.58
N LEU A 162 -0.26 5.28 -22.53
CA LEU A 162 -1.25 5.52 -23.58
C LEU A 162 -0.65 5.97 -24.92
N LEU A 163 0.59 6.49 -24.91
CA LEU A 163 1.33 6.81 -26.14
C LEU A 163 1.91 5.57 -26.82
N GLN A 164 1.99 4.44 -26.13
CA GLN A 164 2.52 3.20 -26.68
C GLN A 164 1.42 2.43 -27.43
N PRO A 165 1.76 1.77 -28.54
CA PRO A 165 0.83 0.85 -29.20
C PRO A 165 0.44 -0.25 -28.23
N GLU A 166 -0.85 -0.61 -28.20
CA GLU A 166 -1.42 -1.64 -27.31
C GLU A 166 -1.33 -1.34 -25.81
N GLY A 167 -0.82 -0.17 -25.38
CA GLY A 167 -0.65 0.16 -23.96
C GLY A 167 -1.97 0.15 -23.18
N LEU A 168 -3.01 0.72 -23.79
CA LEU A 168 -4.36 0.75 -23.23
C LEU A 168 -4.96 -0.66 -23.10
N ASP A 169 -4.90 -1.44 -24.19
CA ASP A 169 -5.46 -2.78 -24.25
C ASP A 169 -4.76 -3.72 -23.27
N THR A 170 -3.43 -3.63 -23.18
CA THR A 170 -2.62 -4.45 -22.26
C THR A 170 -2.97 -4.15 -20.80
N LEU A 171 -3.13 -2.87 -20.43
CA LEU A 171 -3.55 -2.51 -19.07
C LEU A 171 -4.96 -2.99 -18.75
N ASN A 172 -5.93 -2.77 -19.64
CA ASN A 172 -7.31 -3.19 -19.42
C ASN A 172 -7.42 -4.72 -19.34
N LEU A 173 -6.66 -5.44 -20.17
CA LEU A 173 -6.55 -6.90 -20.13
C LEU A 173 -5.98 -7.36 -18.79
N PHE A 174 -4.89 -6.74 -18.33
CA PHE A 174 -4.27 -7.02 -17.04
C PHE A 174 -5.26 -6.82 -15.88
N LEU A 175 -5.95 -5.69 -15.83
CA LEU A 175 -6.92 -5.40 -14.76
C LEU A 175 -8.08 -6.40 -14.74
N ARG A 176 -8.57 -6.81 -15.92
CA ARG A 176 -9.59 -7.84 -16.05
C ARG A 176 -9.10 -9.18 -15.53
N ASP A 177 -7.90 -9.59 -15.92
CA ASP A 177 -7.35 -10.90 -15.57
C ASP A 177 -6.98 -10.98 -14.08
N CYS A 178 -6.44 -9.90 -13.48
CA CYS A 178 -6.26 -9.81 -12.03
C CYS A 178 -7.60 -9.94 -11.28
N THR A 179 -8.67 -9.33 -11.80
CA THR A 179 -10.01 -9.46 -11.21
C THR A 179 -10.52 -10.90 -11.27
N ALA A 180 -10.33 -11.58 -12.41
CA ALA A 180 -10.71 -12.97 -12.60
C ALA A 180 -9.92 -13.91 -11.67
N LEU A 181 -8.59 -13.73 -11.59
CA LEU A 181 -7.71 -14.48 -10.70
C LEU A 181 -8.08 -14.28 -9.22
N TRP A 182 -8.47 -13.06 -8.84
CA TRP A 182 -8.94 -12.79 -7.49
C TRP A 182 -10.26 -13.51 -7.22
N ALA A 183 -11.22 -13.44 -8.15
CA ALA A 183 -12.53 -14.07 -8.01
C ALA A 183 -12.45 -15.60 -7.93
N SER A 184 -11.44 -16.23 -8.55
CA SER A 184 -11.24 -17.68 -8.51
C SER A 184 -10.53 -18.19 -7.24
N ARG A 185 -9.98 -17.32 -6.39
CA ARG A 185 -9.28 -17.77 -5.16
C ARG A 185 -10.30 -18.21 -4.09
N PRO A 186 -10.24 -19.47 -3.60
CA PRO A 186 -11.10 -19.93 -2.50
C PRO A 186 -10.76 -19.14 -1.24
N SER A 187 -11.66 -18.25 -0.84
CA SER A 187 -11.41 -17.29 0.23
C SER A 187 -11.33 -17.99 1.60
N ARG A 188 -10.12 -18.16 2.15
CA ARG A 188 -9.91 -18.40 3.59
C ARG A 188 -10.32 -17.19 4.46
N LEU A 189 -10.74 -16.08 3.84
CA LEU A 189 -11.07 -14.81 4.47
C LEU A 189 -12.53 -14.37 4.21
N ALA A 190 -13.42 -15.31 3.85
CA ALA A 190 -14.82 -15.06 3.53
C ALA A 190 -15.62 -14.35 4.66
N TRP A 191 -15.08 -14.32 5.88
CA TRP A 191 -15.66 -13.68 7.06
C TRP A 191 -15.55 -12.14 7.07
N ILE A 192 -14.77 -11.52 6.17
CA ILE A 192 -14.76 -10.05 6.00
C ILE A 192 -15.55 -9.69 4.72
N ARG A 193 -16.89 -9.72 4.83
CA ARG A 193 -17.89 -9.22 3.86
C ARG A 193 -17.73 -9.66 2.40
N GLY A 194 -18.04 -10.93 2.13
CA GLY A 194 -19.22 -11.35 1.34
C GLY A 194 -19.47 -10.90 -0.11
N MET A 195 -18.64 -10.07 -0.74
CA MET A 195 -18.81 -9.72 -2.16
C MET A 195 -17.44 -9.62 -2.84
N PRO A 196 -17.25 -10.17 -4.06
CA PRO A 196 -16.09 -9.84 -4.86
C PRO A 196 -16.03 -8.32 -5.09
N PRO A 197 -14.83 -7.70 -5.16
CA PRO A 197 -14.73 -6.31 -5.55
C PRO A 197 -15.39 -6.16 -6.93
N PRO A 198 -16.16 -5.09 -7.15
CA PRO A 198 -16.73 -4.85 -8.47
C PRO A 198 -15.60 -4.80 -9.50
N PRO A 199 -15.83 -5.30 -10.72
CA PRO A 199 -14.82 -5.26 -11.76
C PRO A 199 -14.36 -3.81 -11.96
N PRO A 200 -13.04 -3.56 -12.08
CA PRO A 200 -12.56 -2.22 -12.32
C PRO A 200 -13.14 -1.70 -13.63
N ARG A 201 -13.61 -0.45 -13.61
CA ARG A 201 -13.98 0.27 -14.83
C ARG A 201 -12.75 0.30 -15.75
N PRO A 202 -12.87 -0.04 -17.04
CA PRO A 202 -11.75 0.07 -17.96
C PRO A 202 -11.37 1.53 -18.20
N LEU A 203 -10.10 1.78 -18.50
CA LEU A 203 -9.62 3.08 -18.94
C LEU A 203 -10.02 3.27 -20.42
N TYR A 204 -10.65 4.40 -20.75
CA TYR A 204 -11.12 4.67 -22.13
C TYR A 204 -10.18 5.53 -22.97
N GLY A 205 -9.17 6.17 -22.36
CA GLY A 205 -8.18 6.97 -23.08
C GLY A 205 -7.63 8.15 -22.27
N PRO A 206 -6.90 9.08 -22.92
CA PRO A 206 -6.20 10.18 -22.23
C PRO A 206 -7.13 11.14 -21.47
N HIS A 207 -8.34 11.34 -21.98
CA HIS A 207 -9.36 12.20 -21.36
C HIS A 207 -10.00 11.56 -20.11
N ASP A 208 -9.93 10.24 -19.98
CA ASP A 208 -10.55 9.47 -18.90
C ASP A 208 -9.61 9.19 -17.71
N LEU A 209 -8.36 9.64 -17.78
CA LEU A 209 -7.33 9.31 -16.78
C LEU A 209 -7.71 9.67 -15.34
N TYR A 210 -8.13 10.91 -15.10
CA TYR A 210 -8.49 11.36 -13.74
C TYR A 210 -9.80 10.72 -13.26
N PRO A 211 -10.90 10.69 -14.05
CA PRO A 211 -12.10 9.94 -13.69
C PRO A 211 -11.83 8.45 -13.40
N PHE A 212 -10.97 7.81 -14.19
CA PHE A 212 -10.52 6.44 -13.95
C PHE A 212 -9.78 6.31 -12.61
N LEU A 213 -8.78 7.16 -12.33
CA LEU A 213 -8.04 7.17 -11.07
C LEU A 213 -8.94 7.44 -9.85
N ASP A 214 -9.98 8.25 -10.00
CA ASP A 214 -10.96 8.51 -8.95
C ASP A 214 -11.90 7.30 -8.75
N SER A 215 -12.25 6.60 -9.84
CA SER A 215 -13.10 5.40 -9.80
C SER A 215 -12.44 4.20 -9.13
N ILE A 216 -11.12 4.05 -9.27
CA ILE A 216 -10.35 2.98 -8.60
C ILE A 216 -10.07 3.29 -7.12
N LYS A 217 -10.70 4.35 -6.58
CA LYS A 217 -10.63 4.86 -5.20
C LYS A 217 -9.23 4.74 -4.61
N LEU A 218 -8.44 5.79 -4.80
CA LEU A 218 -7.22 6.03 -4.01
C LEU A 218 -7.51 6.23 -2.50
N GLU A 219 -8.78 6.19 -2.07
CA GLU A 219 -9.18 6.37 -0.69
C GLU A 219 -9.26 5.04 0.10
N ALA A 220 -8.38 4.77 1.07
CA ALA A 220 -8.24 5.50 2.33
C ALA A 220 -9.25 5.15 3.45
N ARG A 221 -9.71 3.91 3.60
CA ARG A 221 -10.18 3.39 4.91
C ARG A 221 -9.46 2.11 5.32
N GLY A 222 -8.56 2.22 6.30
CA GLY A 222 -8.30 1.14 7.28
C GLY A 222 -7.16 0.15 7.02
N ALA A 223 -6.49 0.18 5.87
CA ALA A 223 -5.42 -0.80 5.59
C ALA A 223 -4.06 -0.13 5.81
N SER A 224 -3.53 -0.28 7.03
CA SER A 224 -2.21 0.18 7.44
C SER A 224 -1.09 -0.31 6.51
N PHE A 225 0.11 0.25 6.66
CA PHE A 225 1.39 -0.24 6.11
C PHE A 225 1.59 -1.78 6.26
N LEU A 226 0.84 -2.45 7.16
CA LEU A 226 0.83 -3.91 7.35
C LEU A 226 -0.03 -4.68 6.31
N SER A 227 -0.69 -3.97 5.39
CA SER A 227 -1.60 -4.56 4.39
C SER A 227 -1.04 -4.60 2.96
N TRP A 228 0.22 -4.19 2.76
CA TRP A 228 0.98 -4.58 1.58
C TRP A 228 0.89 -6.11 1.43
N GLY A 229 0.11 -6.57 0.45
CA GLY A 229 -0.13 -7.99 0.17
C GLY A 229 -1.40 -8.64 0.76
N ARG A 230 -2.38 -7.92 1.31
CA ARG A 230 -3.59 -8.58 1.90
C ARG A 230 -4.98 -8.19 1.38
N LEU A 231 -5.14 -7.07 0.69
CA LEU A 231 -6.35 -6.77 -0.11
C LEU A 231 -5.90 -5.95 -1.31
N GLU A 232 -5.80 -6.60 -2.46
CA GLU A 232 -5.38 -5.95 -3.69
C GLU A 232 -6.55 -5.12 -4.23
N SER A 233 -6.56 -3.84 -3.90
CA SER A 233 -7.46 -2.88 -4.54
C SER A 233 -7.09 -2.75 -6.03
N PRO A 234 -8.03 -2.38 -6.92
CA PRO A 234 -7.68 -2.03 -8.30
C PRO A 234 -6.56 -0.99 -8.42
N ALA A 235 -6.49 -0.02 -7.49
CA ALA A 235 -5.37 0.92 -7.42
C ALA A 235 -4.02 0.23 -7.19
N SER A 236 -3.98 -0.83 -6.38
CA SER A 236 -2.77 -1.63 -6.14
C SER A 236 -2.34 -2.37 -7.41
N TRP A 237 -3.27 -2.91 -8.20
CA TRP A 237 -2.96 -3.54 -9.49
C TRP A 237 -2.41 -2.54 -10.50
N VAL A 238 -3.03 -1.36 -10.63
CA VAL A 238 -2.50 -0.30 -11.50
C VAL A 238 -1.09 0.10 -11.08
N ARG A 239 -0.83 0.27 -9.77
CA ARG A 239 0.51 0.57 -9.25
C ARG A 239 1.51 -0.53 -9.57
N LEU A 240 1.14 -1.79 -9.37
CA LEU A 240 1.98 -2.94 -9.70
C LEU A 240 2.33 -2.94 -11.18
N PHE A 241 1.34 -2.77 -12.06
CA PHE A 241 1.57 -2.71 -13.51
C PHE A 241 2.54 -1.60 -13.89
N LEU A 242 2.31 -0.38 -13.40
CA LEU A 242 3.18 0.77 -13.69
C LEU A 242 4.60 0.59 -13.12
N GLN A 243 4.72 -0.02 -11.93
CA GLN A 243 6.02 -0.35 -11.36
C GLN A 243 6.77 -1.34 -12.25
N ARG A 244 6.13 -2.43 -12.68
CA ARG A 244 6.74 -3.41 -13.58
C ARG A 244 7.09 -2.78 -14.93
N LEU A 245 6.23 -1.93 -15.48
CA LEU A 245 6.54 -1.17 -16.70
C LEU A 245 7.83 -0.35 -16.54
N LYS A 246 8.00 0.31 -15.39
CA LYS A 246 9.23 1.05 -15.06
C LYS A 246 10.44 0.13 -14.92
N GLU A 247 10.31 -1.04 -14.29
CA GLU A 247 11.37 -2.06 -14.21
C GLU A 247 11.83 -2.51 -15.60
N HIS A 248 10.90 -2.65 -16.55
CA HIS A 248 11.18 -2.94 -17.96
C HIS A 248 11.50 -1.69 -18.80
N ARG A 249 11.83 -0.55 -18.17
CA ARG A 249 12.22 0.71 -18.82
C ARG A 249 11.20 1.21 -19.85
N GLY A 250 9.91 1.02 -19.56
CA GLY A 250 8.82 1.41 -20.45
C GLY A 250 8.62 0.49 -21.66
N ARG A 251 9.29 -0.67 -21.76
CA ARG A 251 9.15 -1.59 -22.90
C ARG A 251 7.96 -2.53 -22.70
N LEU A 252 6.79 -2.16 -23.23
CA LEU A 252 5.54 -2.92 -23.10
C LEU A 252 5.65 -4.39 -23.56
N PRO A 253 6.29 -4.74 -24.70
CA PRO A 253 6.39 -6.15 -25.11
C PRO A 253 7.14 -7.02 -24.10
N ALA A 254 8.19 -6.49 -23.47
CA ALA A 254 8.98 -7.21 -22.47
C ALA A 254 8.20 -7.39 -21.16
N LEU A 255 7.48 -6.36 -20.72
CA LEU A 255 6.56 -6.45 -19.59
C LEU A 255 5.50 -7.51 -19.84
N ARG A 256 4.87 -7.46 -21.02
CA ARG A 256 3.81 -8.37 -21.40
C ARG A 256 4.27 -9.83 -21.40
N ALA A 257 5.40 -10.14 -22.02
CA ALA A 257 5.98 -11.49 -22.01
C ALA A 257 6.24 -11.99 -20.58
N THR A 258 6.65 -11.09 -19.67
CA THR A 258 6.89 -11.42 -18.26
C THR A 258 5.58 -11.72 -17.54
N LEU A 259 4.54 -10.90 -17.73
CA LEU A 259 3.23 -11.10 -17.11
C LEU A 259 2.52 -12.37 -17.63
N GLU A 260 2.69 -12.68 -18.91
CA GLU A 260 2.21 -13.94 -19.52
C GLU A 260 2.96 -15.15 -18.94
N ALA A 261 4.28 -15.07 -18.78
CA ALA A 261 5.09 -16.13 -18.18
C ALA A 261 4.78 -16.36 -16.68
N GLU A 262 4.43 -15.30 -15.95
CA GLU A 262 3.96 -15.39 -14.55
C GLU A 262 2.52 -15.93 -14.45
N GLY A 263 1.80 -16.08 -15.56
CA GLY A 263 0.39 -16.51 -15.57
C GLY A 263 -0.58 -15.46 -15.03
N VAL A 264 -0.16 -14.19 -14.98
CA VAL A 264 -0.96 -13.07 -14.48
C VAL A 264 -1.75 -12.40 -15.61
N LEU A 265 -1.27 -12.53 -16.85
CA LEU A 265 -1.90 -12.00 -18.05
C LEU A 265 -2.20 -13.14 -19.03
N THR A 266 -3.42 -13.17 -19.55
CA THR A 266 -3.80 -14.09 -20.62
C THR A 266 -3.11 -13.67 -21.92
N PRO A 267 -2.47 -14.59 -22.66
CA PRO A 267 -1.90 -14.25 -23.96
C PRO A 267 -2.98 -13.64 -24.87
N LEU A 268 -2.67 -12.52 -25.54
CA LEU A 268 -3.57 -12.06 -26.61
C LEU A 268 -3.69 -13.19 -27.61
N ARG A 269 -4.93 -13.58 -27.90
CA ARG A 269 -5.18 -14.49 -29.02
C ARG A 269 -4.54 -13.84 -30.25
N PRO A 270 -3.71 -14.57 -31.01
CA PRO A 270 -3.22 -14.05 -32.27
C PRO A 270 -4.45 -13.60 -33.08
N PRO A 271 -4.34 -12.48 -33.83
CA PRO A 271 -5.41 -12.06 -34.73
C PRO A 271 -5.81 -13.30 -35.52
N TRP A 272 -7.11 -13.63 -35.47
CA TRP A 272 -7.66 -14.79 -36.16
C TRP A 272 -7.02 -14.85 -37.55
N PRO A 273 -6.42 -15.99 -37.96
CA PRO A 273 -5.79 -16.05 -39.27
C PRO A 273 -6.80 -15.52 -40.27
N PRO A 274 -6.42 -14.56 -41.13
CA PRO A 274 -7.35 -13.99 -42.10
C PRO A 274 -8.04 -15.18 -42.77
N PRO A 275 -9.38 -15.16 -42.91
CA PRO A 275 -10.12 -16.31 -43.43
C PRO A 275 -9.36 -16.77 -44.66
N GLN A 276 -8.78 -17.97 -44.58
CA GLN A 276 -8.09 -18.54 -45.73
C GLN A 276 -9.15 -18.49 -46.80
N ARG A 277 -8.91 -17.70 -47.86
CA ARG A 277 -9.77 -17.68 -49.03
C ARG A 277 -9.86 -19.15 -49.43
N ALA A 278 -10.96 -19.80 -49.06
CA ALA A 278 -11.27 -21.14 -49.50
C ALA A 278 -11.10 -21.06 -51.00
N GLY A 279 -10.19 -21.89 -51.52
CA GLY A 279 -9.70 -21.79 -52.88
C GLY A 279 -10.86 -21.53 -53.83
N ALA A 280 -10.65 -20.61 -54.76
CA ALA A 280 -11.48 -20.47 -55.95
C ALA A 280 -11.38 -21.80 -56.74
N ALA A 281 -12.06 -22.83 -56.28
CA ALA A 281 -12.49 -23.94 -57.11
C ALA A 281 -13.54 -23.35 -58.04
N GLY A 282 -13.23 -23.34 -59.32
CA GLY A 282 -14.03 -22.72 -60.37
C GLY A 282 -15.49 -23.17 -60.30
N ALA A 283 -16.35 -22.26 -59.83
CA ALA A 283 -17.75 -22.28 -60.22
C ALA A 283 -17.81 -21.61 -61.61
N THR A 284 -17.75 -22.43 -62.64
CA THR A 284 -18.10 -22.06 -64.01
C THR A 284 -19.52 -21.47 -63.99
N TRP A 285 -19.61 -20.18 -64.27
CA TRP A 285 -20.86 -19.50 -64.54
C TRP A 285 -21.45 -20.11 -65.81
N ALA A 286 -22.52 -20.89 -65.68
CA ALA A 286 -23.35 -21.27 -66.81
C ALA A 286 -24.06 -20.01 -67.35
N PRO A 287 -24.06 -19.77 -68.66
CA PRO A 287 -24.75 -18.62 -69.22
C PRO A 287 -26.26 -18.76 -69.04
N PHE A 288 -26.88 -17.67 -68.59
CA PHE A 288 -28.32 -17.47 -68.51
C PHE A 288 -28.93 -17.66 -69.91
N SER A 289 -29.58 -18.81 -70.13
CA SER A 289 -30.45 -18.99 -71.30
C SER A 289 -31.72 -18.17 -71.11
N SER A 290 -31.90 -17.24 -72.02
CA SER A 290 -33.07 -16.39 -72.22
C SER A 290 -34.37 -17.20 -72.30
N LEU A 291 -35.23 -17.05 -71.29
CA LEU A 291 -36.65 -17.42 -71.39
C LEU A 291 -37.41 -16.27 -72.03
N THR A 292 -37.63 -16.41 -73.33
CA THR A 292 -38.62 -15.69 -74.13
C THR A 292 -40.02 -15.89 -73.54
N THR A 293 -40.62 -14.83 -73.01
CA THR A 293 -42.04 -14.79 -72.70
C THR A 293 -42.83 -14.66 -74.01
N ARG A 294 -43.57 -15.71 -74.37
CA ARG A 294 -44.61 -15.66 -75.41
C ARG A 294 -45.80 -14.86 -74.89
N VAL A 295 -46.16 -13.81 -75.62
CA VAL A 295 -47.45 -13.12 -75.56
C VAL A 295 -48.35 -13.70 -76.64
N ALA A 296 -49.56 -14.11 -76.29
CA ALA A 296 -50.77 -14.13 -77.14
C ALA A 296 -51.95 -14.78 -76.39
N PRO A 297 -53.20 -14.56 -76.83
CA PRO A 297 -53.82 -13.30 -77.27
C PRO A 297 -54.90 -12.81 -76.29
#